data_AF-T0ZHB6-F1
#
_entry.id   AF-T0ZHB6-F1
#
_cell.length_a   1.000
_cell.length_b   1.000
_cell.length_c   1.000
_cell.angle_alpha   90.00
_cell.angle_beta   90.00
_cell.angle_gamma   90.00
#
_symmetry.space_group_name_H-M   'P 1'
#
loop_
_entity.id
_entity.type
_entity.pdbx_description
1 polymer ?
#
loop_
_entity_poly.entity_id
_entity_poly.type
_entity_poly.pdbx_seq_one_letter_code
_entity_poly.pdbx_strand_id
1 'polypeptide(L)'
;MEASLDLRSRDGTRRVALGDFLRGSWETTLKPGELVERIRIPVPRPSSYRWQRVRPANDISQVGVACALASSDGRSPWRIAAGGVEPHPQRLPGAEAALSHEDPSPGEIEEAVHRAVEGSRLKDDRRAGEEYRRHLLGGPPPPVHHQHGLPGPDHGQEGGMSGDLPLTLRVNGKEQTLPSVPADTKLLDLLRW
;
A
#
# COMPACT_ATOMS: atom_id res chain seq x y z
N MET A 1 3.59 -1.59 8.29
CA MET A 1 4.06 -1.55 9.70
C MET A 1 3.03 -2.20 10.61
N GLU A 2 3.45 -2.78 11.73
CA GLU A 2 2.58 -3.46 12.71
C GLU A 2 2.00 -2.47 13.73
N ALA A 3 1.22 -1.52 13.24
CA ALA A 3 0.59 -0.52 14.10
C ALA A 3 -0.53 -1.14 14.96
N SER A 4 -0.81 -0.50 16.08
CA SER A 4 -1.97 -0.80 16.94
C SER A 4 -2.72 0.47 17.32
N LEU A 5 -4.01 0.34 17.63
CA LEU A 5 -4.87 1.44 18.05
C LEU A 5 -5.28 1.25 19.51
N ASP A 6 -5.20 2.32 20.29
CA ASP A 6 -5.86 2.41 21.58
C ASP A 6 -7.28 2.95 21.35
N LEU A 7 -8.29 2.15 21.68
CA LEU A 7 -9.71 2.47 21.55
C LEU A 7 -10.26 2.79 22.94
N ARG A 8 -10.77 4.01 23.12
CA ARG A 8 -11.26 4.55 24.39
C ARG A 8 -12.78 4.56 24.41
N SER A 9 -13.38 4.09 25.51
CA SER A 9 -14.78 4.28 25.84
C SER A 9 -14.90 4.92 27.24
N ARG A 10 -16.14 5.04 27.73
CA ARG A 10 -16.41 5.42 29.12
C ARG A 10 -15.89 4.39 30.13
N ASP A 11 -15.82 3.12 29.73
CA ASP A 11 -15.50 2.00 30.63
C ASP A 11 -13.99 1.67 30.65
N GLY A 12 -13.21 2.22 29.72
CA GLY A 12 -11.76 1.98 29.69
C GLY A 12 -11.14 2.17 28.31
N THR A 13 -9.92 1.64 28.18
CA THR A 13 -9.17 1.64 26.91
C THR A 13 -8.77 0.21 26.58
N ARG A 14 -9.02 -0.23 25.34
CA ARG A 14 -8.51 -1.51 24.81
C ARG A 14 -7.59 -1.27 23.63
N ARG A 15 -6.65 -2.19 23.42
CA ARG A 15 -5.72 -2.15 22.28
C ARG A 15 -6.11 -3.16 21.21
N VAL A 16 -6.01 -2.77 19.95
CA VAL A 16 -6.29 -3.63 18.79
C VAL A 16 -5.19 -3.47 17.75
N ALA A 17 -4.79 -4.56 17.09
CA ALA A 17 -3.87 -4.46 15.95
C ALA A 17 -4.57 -3.76 14.77
N LEU A 18 -3.84 -2.94 14.00
CA LEU A 18 -4.42 -2.21 12.87
C LEU A 18 -5.03 -3.17 11.83
N GLY A 19 -4.44 -4.35 11.64
CA GLY A 19 -4.97 -5.38 10.74
C GLY A 19 -6.33 -5.93 11.17
N ASP A 20 -6.63 -5.93 12.47
CA ASP A 20 -7.91 -6.42 13.01
C ASP A 20 -8.96 -5.29 13.14
N PHE A 21 -8.53 -4.04 12.97
CA PHE A 21 -9.38 -2.87 13.11
C PHE A 21 -10.28 -2.65 11.89
N LEU A 22 -9.74 -2.84 10.69
CA LEU A 22 -10.46 -2.69 9.43
C LEU A 22 -11.16 -4.01 9.08
N ARG A 23 -12.48 -3.98 8.92
CA ARG A 23 -13.29 -5.20 8.67
C ARG A 23 -13.86 -5.25 7.25
N GLY A 24 -14.00 -4.09 6.62
CA GLY A 24 -14.64 -3.97 5.32
C GLY A 24 -14.69 -2.52 4.86
N SER A 25 -15.38 -2.28 3.74
CA SER A 25 -15.63 -0.92 3.27
C SER A 25 -16.51 -0.19 4.28
N TRP A 26 -16.01 0.92 4.83
CA TRP A 26 -16.71 1.70 5.87
C TRP A 26 -16.97 0.94 7.17
N GLU A 27 -16.31 -0.19 7.39
CA GLU A 27 -16.52 -1.05 8.55
C GLU A 27 -15.25 -1.19 9.38
N THR A 28 -15.41 -0.98 10.70
CA THR A 28 -14.34 -1.15 11.68
C THR A 28 -14.79 -2.01 12.85
N THR A 29 -13.86 -2.41 13.70
CA THR A 29 -14.15 -3.15 14.95
C THR A 29 -14.56 -2.24 16.12
N LEU A 30 -14.81 -0.94 15.88
CA LEU A 30 -15.30 -0.01 16.91
C LEU A 30 -16.67 -0.48 17.43
N LYS A 31 -16.83 -0.45 18.75
CA LYS A 31 -18.11 -0.64 19.42
C LYS A 31 -18.79 0.72 19.62
N PRO A 32 -20.12 0.78 19.80
CA PRO A 32 -20.81 2.01 20.15
C PRO A 32 -20.17 2.71 21.35
N GLY A 33 -19.90 4.01 21.21
CA GLY A 33 -19.25 4.81 22.26
C GLY A 33 -17.73 4.65 22.36
N GLU A 34 -17.09 3.89 21.47
CA GLU A 34 -15.63 3.85 21.34
C GLU A 34 -15.12 4.94 20.39
N LEU A 35 -13.95 5.48 20.72
CA LEU A 35 -13.18 6.43 19.91
C LEU A 35 -11.75 5.92 19.74
N VAL A 36 -11.14 6.19 18.58
CA VAL A 36 -9.70 5.99 18.40
C VAL A 36 -8.98 7.09 19.18
N GLU A 37 -8.32 6.71 20.27
CA GLU A 37 -7.60 7.64 21.15
C GLU A 37 -6.15 7.84 20.68
N ARG A 38 -5.47 6.76 20.30
CA ARG A 38 -4.07 6.80 19.86
C ARG A 38 -3.81 5.76 18.78
N ILE A 39 -2.93 6.11 17.85
CA ILE A 39 -2.30 5.16 16.92
C ILE A 39 -0.86 4.99 17.38
N ARG A 40 -0.47 3.74 17.63
CA ARG A 40 0.88 3.35 18.03
C ARG A 40 1.57 2.71 16.85
N ILE A 41 2.59 3.38 16.35
CA ILE A 41 3.42 2.91 15.25
C ILE A 41 4.75 2.47 15.87
N PRO A 42 5.18 1.21 15.70
CA PRO A 42 6.51 0.77 16.09
C PRO A 42 7.59 1.66 15.46
N VAL A 43 8.78 1.73 16.07
CA VAL A 43 9.89 2.52 15.51
C VAL A 43 10.10 2.11 14.03
N PRO A 44 10.04 3.06 13.08
CA PRO A 44 10.13 2.74 11.68
C PRO A 44 11.51 2.13 11.39
N ARG A 45 11.49 1.00 10.70
CA ARG A 45 12.62 0.49 9.92
C ARG A 45 12.49 1.00 8.47
N PRO A 46 13.47 0.75 7.58
CA PRO A 46 13.35 1.14 6.18
C PRO A 46 11.99 0.72 5.60
N SER A 47 11.31 1.69 5.03
CA SER A 47 9.98 1.51 4.47
C SER A 47 9.75 2.45 3.29
N SER A 48 8.86 2.04 2.41
CA SER A 48 8.49 2.73 1.19
C SER A 48 7.00 2.61 0.96
N TYR A 49 6.39 3.62 0.34
CA TYR A 49 4.99 3.61 -0.05
C TYR A 49 4.82 4.29 -1.40
N ARG A 50 4.06 3.68 -2.30
CA ARG A 50 3.75 4.20 -3.65
C ARG A 50 2.29 4.07 -3.93
N TRP A 51 1.80 4.92 -4.83
CA TRP A 51 0.42 4.87 -5.27
C TRP A 51 0.26 5.47 -6.66
N GLN A 52 -0.72 4.96 -7.39
CA GLN A 52 -1.16 5.47 -8.68
C GLN A 52 -2.56 6.04 -8.56
N ARG A 53 -2.83 7.15 -9.25
CA ARG A 53 -4.13 7.84 -9.30
C ARG A 53 -4.35 8.45 -10.67
N VAL A 54 -5.60 8.77 -11.01
CA VAL A 54 -5.93 9.33 -12.33
C VAL A 54 -5.57 10.80 -12.40
N ARG A 55 -5.86 11.57 -11.34
CA ARG A 55 -5.67 13.04 -11.35
C ARG A 55 -4.46 13.48 -10.52
N PRO A 56 -3.68 14.47 -10.99
CA PRO A 56 -2.52 15.02 -10.27
C PRO A 56 -2.84 15.74 -8.95
N ALA A 57 -4.09 16.09 -8.65
CA ALA A 57 -4.46 16.68 -7.36
C ALA A 57 -5.78 16.09 -6.83
N ASN A 58 -5.85 15.87 -5.51
CA ASN A 58 -7.05 15.47 -4.78
C ASN A 58 -7.82 14.27 -5.38
N ASP A 59 -7.15 13.13 -5.54
CA ASP A 59 -7.75 11.92 -6.11
C ASP A 59 -7.47 10.69 -5.24
N ILE A 60 -8.38 9.73 -5.30
CA ILE A 60 -8.26 8.45 -4.59
C ILE A 60 -7.40 7.53 -5.45
N SER A 61 -6.40 6.92 -4.82
CA SER A 61 -5.50 5.99 -5.50
C SER A 61 -6.26 4.80 -6.09
N GLN A 62 -5.88 4.42 -7.32
CA GLN A 62 -6.31 3.18 -7.96
C GLN A 62 -5.66 1.99 -7.27
N VAL A 63 -4.34 2.03 -7.07
CA VAL A 63 -3.58 1.07 -6.27
C VAL A 63 -2.53 1.84 -5.48
N GLY A 64 -2.28 1.43 -4.24
CA GLY A 64 -1.10 1.85 -3.48
C GLY A 64 -0.48 0.66 -2.77
N VAL A 65 0.85 0.63 -2.67
CA VAL A 65 1.62 -0.46 -2.08
C VAL A 65 2.61 0.12 -1.08
N ALA A 66 2.59 -0.40 0.14
CA ALA A 66 3.55 -0.11 1.18
C ALA A 66 4.41 -1.34 1.47
N CYS A 67 5.72 -1.16 1.50
CA CYS A 67 6.69 -2.17 1.94
C CYS A 67 7.46 -1.62 3.14
N ALA A 68 7.71 -2.45 4.15
CA ALA A 68 8.52 -2.08 5.29
C ALA A 68 9.30 -3.27 5.80
N LEU A 69 10.54 -3.05 6.24
CA LEU A 69 11.21 -3.96 7.14
C LEU A 69 10.55 -3.90 8.52
N ALA A 70 10.60 -5.01 9.23
CA ALA A 70 10.11 -5.17 10.58
C ALA A 70 11.06 -6.08 11.38
N SER A 71 10.81 -6.23 12.69
CA SER A 71 11.51 -7.25 13.47
C SER A 71 11.09 -8.64 12.94
N SER A 72 12.06 -9.53 12.76
CA SER A 72 11.85 -10.90 12.33
C SER A 72 11.94 -11.85 13.53
N ASP A 73 10.80 -12.19 14.11
CA ASP A 73 10.71 -13.22 15.17
C ASP A 73 10.57 -14.62 14.54
N GLY A 74 11.55 -15.00 13.70
CA GLY A 74 11.51 -16.25 12.92
C GLY A 74 10.52 -16.26 11.76
N ARG A 75 10.04 -15.08 11.34
CA ARG A 75 9.21 -14.85 10.14
C ARG A 75 9.95 -13.95 9.17
N SER A 76 9.41 -13.80 7.95
CA SER A 76 9.90 -12.80 6.99
C SER A 76 10.10 -11.44 7.66
N PRO A 77 11.21 -10.73 7.39
CA PRO A 77 11.43 -9.37 7.88
C PRO A 77 10.55 -8.35 7.15
N TRP A 78 9.82 -8.75 6.10
CA TRP A 78 9.04 -7.84 5.27
C TRP A 78 7.59 -7.72 5.73
N ARG A 79 7.04 -6.52 5.55
CA ARG A 79 5.64 -6.17 5.78
C ARG A 79 5.14 -5.44 4.55
N ILE A 80 4.29 -6.11 3.79
CA ILE A 80 3.76 -5.61 2.53
C ILE A 80 2.24 -5.45 2.67
N ALA A 81 1.73 -4.27 2.31
CA ALA A 81 0.31 -3.99 2.29
C ALA A 81 -0.06 -3.27 1.00
N ALA A 82 -1.26 -3.52 0.50
CA ALA A 82 -1.81 -2.83 -0.66
C ALA A 82 -3.20 -2.26 -0.38
N GLY A 83 -3.45 -1.06 -0.90
CA GLY A 83 -4.74 -0.38 -0.93
C GLY A 83 -5.24 -0.26 -2.37
N GLY A 84 -6.55 -0.18 -2.55
CA GLY A 84 -7.15 -0.17 -3.89
C GLY A 84 -7.12 -1.52 -4.61
N VAL A 85 -6.61 -2.57 -3.97
CA VAL A 85 -6.67 -3.95 -4.48
C VAL A 85 -7.89 -4.71 -3.95
N GLU A 86 -8.48 -4.23 -2.86
CA GLU A 86 -9.61 -4.81 -2.12
C GLU A 86 -10.47 -3.67 -1.53
N PRO A 87 -11.67 -3.96 -0.97
CA PRO A 87 -12.55 -2.94 -0.36
C PRO A 87 -11.92 -2.12 0.78
N HIS A 88 -10.82 -2.60 1.36
CA HIS A 88 -10.00 -1.92 2.35
C HIS A 88 -8.52 -2.30 2.17
N PRO A 89 -7.56 -1.51 2.68
CA PRO A 89 -6.15 -1.87 2.64
C PRO A 89 -5.89 -3.21 3.34
N GLN A 90 -5.13 -4.09 2.71
CA GLN A 90 -4.83 -5.42 3.25
C GLN A 90 -3.34 -5.73 3.23
N ARG A 91 -2.93 -6.59 4.16
CA ARG A 91 -1.60 -7.20 4.19
C ARG A 91 -1.50 -8.27 3.11
N LEU A 92 -0.32 -8.44 2.53
CA LEU A 92 -0.03 -9.44 1.50
C LEU A 92 0.89 -10.53 2.08
N PRO A 93 0.39 -11.43 2.95
CA PRO A 93 1.23 -12.42 3.63
C PRO A 93 1.90 -13.42 2.68
N GLY A 94 1.28 -13.70 1.53
CA GLY A 94 1.89 -14.52 0.49
C GLY A 94 3.16 -13.89 -0.06
N ALA A 95 3.11 -12.59 -0.38
CA ALA A 95 4.26 -11.82 -0.84
C ALA A 95 5.35 -11.71 0.22
N GLU A 96 4.98 -11.47 1.48
CA GLU A 96 5.92 -11.45 2.60
C GLU A 96 6.64 -12.79 2.77
N ALA A 97 5.91 -13.90 2.70
CA ALA A 97 6.48 -15.23 2.87
C ALA A 97 7.46 -15.64 1.74
N ALA A 98 7.45 -14.95 0.60
CA ALA A 98 8.43 -15.16 -0.46
C ALA A 98 9.77 -14.46 -0.19
N LEU A 99 9.83 -13.50 0.74
CA LEU A 99 11.02 -12.72 1.05
C LEU A 99 11.62 -13.19 2.39
N SER A 100 12.67 -14.00 2.34
CA SER A 100 13.21 -14.66 3.54
C SER A 100 14.17 -13.76 4.33
N HIS A 101 14.83 -12.82 3.66
CA HIS A 101 15.90 -11.99 4.20
C HIS A 101 15.65 -10.50 3.96
N GLU A 102 16.39 -9.64 4.66
CA GLU A 102 16.30 -8.19 4.47
C GLU A 102 16.82 -7.75 3.09
N ASP A 103 17.67 -8.56 2.45
CA ASP A 103 18.21 -8.37 1.10
C ASP A 103 17.76 -9.54 0.20
N PRO A 104 16.55 -9.46 -0.39
CA PRO A 104 16.00 -10.54 -1.18
C PRO A 104 16.62 -10.62 -2.58
N SER A 105 16.82 -11.85 -3.07
CA SER A 105 17.29 -12.08 -4.43
C SER A 105 16.26 -11.65 -5.49
N PRO A 106 16.66 -11.39 -6.75
CA PRO A 106 15.71 -11.08 -7.82
C PRO A 106 14.59 -12.10 -7.98
N GLY A 107 14.88 -13.40 -7.78
CA GLY A 107 13.87 -14.46 -7.85
C GLY A 107 12.88 -14.43 -6.68
N GLU A 108 13.33 -14.13 -5.45
CA GLU A 108 12.43 -13.94 -4.31
C GLU A 108 11.52 -12.72 -4.52
N ILE A 109 12.04 -11.66 -5.13
CA ILE A 109 11.25 -10.48 -5.46
C ILE A 109 10.18 -10.80 -6.52
N GLU A 110 10.55 -11.52 -7.58
CA GLU A 110 9.60 -11.96 -8.62
C GLU A 110 8.50 -12.85 -8.04
N GLU A 111 8.86 -13.79 -7.16
CA GLU A 111 7.91 -14.66 -6.46
C GLU A 111 7.00 -13.85 -5.52
N ALA A 112 7.53 -12.84 -4.81
CA ALA A 112 6.74 -11.97 -3.96
C ALA A 112 5.69 -11.18 -4.76
N VAL A 113 6.07 -10.67 -5.94
CA VAL A 113 5.15 -10.00 -6.86
C VAL A 113 4.09 -10.96 -7.38
N HIS A 114 4.49 -12.16 -7.80
CA HIS A 114 3.56 -13.19 -8.25
C HIS A 114 2.51 -13.51 -7.18
N ARG A 115 2.95 -13.75 -5.93
CA ARG A 115 2.06 -14.01 -4.79
C ARG A 115 1.19 -12.83 -4.38
N ALA A 116 1.67 -11.60 -4.54
CA ALA A 116 0.86 -10.41 -4.32
C ALA A 116 -0.32 -10.35 -5.30
N VAL A 117 -0.05 -10.61 -6.58
CA VAL A 117 -1.05 -10.61 -7.65
C VAL A 117 -2.06 -11.73 -7.46
N GLU A 118 -1.60 -12.98 -7.30
CA GLU A 118 -2.47 -14.16 -7.12
C GLU A 118 -3.30 -14.09 -5.84
N GLY A 119 -2.75 -13.48 -4.78
CA GLY A 119 -3.40 -13.37 -3.48
C GLY A 119 -4.46 -12.27 -3.38
N SER A 120 -4.61 -11.42 -4.40
CA SER A 120 -5.48 -10.22 -4.36
C SER A 120 -6.77 -10.44 -5.16
N ARG A 121 -7.96 -10.13 -4.60
CA ARG A 121 -9.23 -10.17 -5.34
C ARG A 121 -9.55 -8.79 -5.91
N LEU A 122 -8.78 -8.44 -6.94
CA LEU A 122 -8.92 -7.20 -7.67
C LEU A 122 -10.34 -7.07 -8.25
N LYS A 123 -10.87 -5.85 -8.28
CA LYS A 123 -12.20 -5.55 -8.85
C LYS A 123 -12.15 -4.32 -9.74
N ASP A 124 -12.96 -4.37 -10.79
CA ASP A 124 -13.27 -3.21 -11.61
C ASP A 124 -14.05 -2.15 -10.83
N ASP A 125 -13.75 -0.89 -11.09
CA ASP A 125 -14.65 0.22 -10.80
C ASP A 125 -14.52 1.34 -11.84
N ARG A 126 -15.23 2.45 -11.62
CA ARG A 126 -15.19 3.64 -12.48
C ARG A 126 -13.81 4.32 -12.59
N ARG A 127 -12.84 3.95 -11.75
CA ARG A 127 -11.50 4.56 -11.70
C ARG A 127 -10.46 3.69 -12.40
N ALA A 128 -10.57 2.37 -12.30
CA ALA A 128 -9.62 1.44 -12.93
C ALA A 128 -10.23 0.05 -13.07
N GLY A 129 -9.94 -0.59 -14.20
CA GLY A 129 -10.23 -2.00 -14.41
C GLY A 129 -9.30 -2.91 -13.61
N GLU A 130 -9.74 -4.15 -13.40
CA GLU A 130 -9.08 -5.25 -12.71
C GLU A 130 -7.72 -5.53 -13.35
N GLU A 131 -7.67 -5.62 -14.67
CA GLU A 131 -6.43 -5.85 -15.43
C GLU A 131 -5.42 -4.72 -15.21
N TYR A 132 -5.88 -3.48 -15.18
CA TYR A 132 -5.01 -2.33 -14.92
C TYR A 132 -4.51 -2.34 -13.47
N ARG A 133 -5.37 -2.66 -12.49
CA ARG A 133 -4.96 -2.82 -11.08
C ARG A 133 -3.97 -3.98 -10.92
N ARG A 134 -4.17 -5.08 -11.66
CA ARG A 134 -3.26 -6.24 -11.70
C ARG A 134 -1.90 -5.82 -12.21
N HIS A 135 -1.86 -5.04 -13.28
CA HIS A 135 -0.62 -4.50 -13.82
C HIS A 135 0.12 -3.61 -12.81
N LEU A 136 -0.60 -2.70 -12.14
CA LEU A 136 0.00 -1.81 -11.13
C LEU A 136 0.57 -2.56 -9.92
N LEU A 137 -0.02 -3.72 -9.59
CA LEU A 137 0.52 -4.59 -8.53
C LEU A 137 1.73 -5.43 -8.99
N GLY A 138 2.07 -5.40 -10.28
CA GLY A 138 3.23 -6.07 -10.87
C GLY A 138 2.91 -7.18 -11.87
N GLY A 139 1.62 -7.39 -12.18
CA GLY A 139 1.19 -8.31 -13.24
C GLY A 139 1.51 -7.83 -14.66
N PRO A 140 1.24 -8.67 -15.67
CA PRO A 140 1.46 -8.29 -17.07
C PRO A 140 0.63 -7.06 -17.45
N PRO A 141 1.09 -6.27 -18.44
CA PRO A 141 0.30 -5.15 -18.94
C PRO A 141 -1.03 -5.64 -19.52
N PRO A 142 -2.12 -4.86 -19.39
CA PRO A 142 -3.38 -5.21 -20.03
C PRO A 142 -3.19 -5.27 -21.56
N PRO A 143 -3.96 -6.12 -22.26
CA PRO A 143 -3.97 -6.13 -23.72
C PRO A 143 -4.31 -4.74 -24.25
N VAL A 144 -3.55 -4.27 -25.23
CA VAL A 144 -3.83 -2.99 -25.91
C VAL A 144 -5.03 -3.20 -26.82
N HIS A 145 -6.23 -2.93 -26.31
CA HIS A 145 -7.40 -2.80 -27.16
C HIS A 145 -7.33 -1.45 -27.87
N HIS A 146 -7.02 -1.46 -29.18
CA HIS A 146 -7.24 -0.30 -30.04
C HIS A 146 -8.75 0.01 -30.09
N GLN A 147 -9.26 0.77 -29.12
CA GLN A 147 -10.60 1.33 -29.19
C GLN A 147 -10.52 2.72 -29.83
N HIS A 148 -11.10 2.81 -31.03
CA HIS A 148 -11.50 4.09 -31.62
C HIS A 148 -12.40 4.85 -30.62
N GLY A 149 -12.02 6.07 -30.25
CA GLY A 149 -12.99 7.10 -29.84
C GLY A 149 -13.10 7.47 -28.36
N LEU A 150 -12.07 7.29 -27.54
CA LEU A 150 -11.86 8.16 -26.38
C LEU A 150 -10.64 9.04 -26.69
N PRO A 151 -10.66 10.36 -26.43
CA PRO A 151 -9.46 11.16 -26.59
C PRO A 151 -8.39 10.50 -25.72
N GLY A 152 -7.31 10.06 -26.38
CA GLY A 152 -6.11 9.62 -25.69
C GLY A 152 -5.66 10.71 -24.72
N PRO A 153 -4.81 10.38 -23.72
CA PRO A 153 -4.24 11.41 -22.88
C PRO A 153 -3.66 12.46 -23.82
N ASP A 154 -4.27 13.64 -23.80
CA ASP A 154 -3.76 14.81 -24.48
C ASP A 154 -2.28 14.88 -24.10
N HIS A 155 -1.42 15.15 -25.06
CA HIS A 155 -0.02 15.45 -24.81
C HIS A 155 0.03 16.82 -24.09
N GLY A 156 -0.49 16.85 -22.88
CA GLY A 156 -0.49 17.94 -21.95
C GLY A 156 0.88 17.96 -21.31
N GLN A 157 1.76 18.75 -21.93
CA GLN A 157 2.89 19.46 -21.35
C GLN A 157 3.46 18.89 -20.06
N GLU A 158 4.76 18.55 -20.14
CA GLU A 158 5.70 18.60 -19.02
C GLU A 158 5.46 19.87 -18.19
N GLY A 159 4.66 19.71 -17.13
CA GLY A 159 4.24 20.77 -16.23
C GLY A 159 4.34 20.22 -14.82
N GLY A 160 5.51 20.43 -14.22
CA GLY A 160 5.93 19.83 -12.96
C GLY A 160 4.91 19.98 -11.84
N MET A 161 4.52 18.84 -11.29
CA MET A 161 4.87 18.41 -9.94
C MET A 161 4.57 16.91 -9.86
N SER A 162 5.47 16.12 -10.46
CA SER A 162 5.68 14.73 -10.06
C SER A 162 5.78 14.70 -8.54
N GLY A 163 5.08 13.76 -7.89
CA GLY A 163 4.99 13.65 -6.44
C GLY A 163 6.30 13.19 -5.80
N ASP A 164 7.37 13.96 -6.01
CA ASP A 164 8.68 13.80 -5.40
C ASP A 164 8.72 14.37 -3.97
N LEU A 165 7.55 14.60 -3.35
CA LEU A 165 7.48 15.14 -2.00
C LEU A 165 7.75 14.00 -1.02
N PRO A 166 8.84 14.10 -0.24
CA PRO A 166 9.14 13.08 0.73
C PRO A 166 8.01 12.98 1.76
N LEU A 167 7.64 11.75 2.14
CA LEU A 167 6.65 11.54 3.17
C LEU A 167 7.29 11.88 4.52
N THR A 168 6.87 12.99 5.11
CA THR A 168 7.37 13.42 6.41
C THR A 168 6.44 12.91 7.52
N LEU A 169 6.95 11.99 8.35
CA LEU A 169 6.25 11.39 9.47
C LEU A 169 6.84 11.90 10.79
N ARG A 170 5.98 12.17 11.78
CA ARG A 170 6.42 12.54 13.13
C ARG A 170 6.36 11.31 14.05
N VAL A 171 7.53 10.77 14.41
CA VAL A 171 7.72 9.55 15.19
C VAL A 171 8.39 9.90 16.51
N ASN A 172 7.76 9.59 17.64
CA ASN A 172 8.25 9.94 18.98
C ASN A 172 8.60 11.43 19.15
N GLY A 173 7.84 12.31 18.48
CA GLY A 173 8.07 13.75 18.49
C GLY A 173 9.17 14.25 17.55
N LYS A 174 9.86 13.35 16.83
CA LYS A 174 10.88 13.69 15.83
C LYS A 174 10.33 13.53 14.43
N GLU A 175 10.69 14.44 13.54
CA GLU A 175 10.29 14.44 12.14
C GLU A 175 11.26 13.57 11.33
N GLN A 176 10.72 12.63 10.54
CA GLN A 176 11.47 11.71 9.68
C GLN A 176 10.92 11.79 8.25
N THR A 177 11.84 11.93 7.30
CA THR A 177 11.55 12.21 5.89
C THR A 177 11.92 10.98 5.06
N LEU A 178 10.94 10.29 4.48
CA LEU A 178 11.17 9.15 3.59
C LEU A 178 11.43 9.63 2.15
N PRO A 179 12.37 9.05 1.40
CA PRO A 179 12.64 9.45 0.03
C PRO A 179 11.42 9.21 -0.87
N SER A 180 11.19 10.16 -1.77
CA SER A 180 10.18 10.09 -2.81
C SER A 180 10.68 9.27 -4.00
N VAL A 181 9.76 8.68 -4.76
CA VAL A 181 10.07 7.75 -5.86
C VAL A 181 8.93 7.79 -6.89
N PRO A 182 9.22 7.54 -8.19
CA PRO A 182 8.38 7.93 -9.33
C PRO A 182 6.95 7.36 -9.34
N ALA A 183 6.07 7.99 -10.11
CA ALA A 183 4.64 7.67 -10.16
C ALA A 183 4.30 6.32 -10.83
N ASP A 184 5.17 5.77 -11.68
CA ASP A 184 4.98 4.52 -12.43
C ASP A 184 5.51 3.27 -11.70
N THR A 185 5.86 3.42 -10.42
CA THR A 185 6.50 2.40 -9.59
C THR A 185 5.56 1.22 -9.27
N LYS A 186 5.95 0.02 -9.71
CA LYS A 186 5.31 -1.25 -9.39
C LYS A 186 5.79 -1.79 -8.05
N LEU A 187 5.10 -2.79 -7.50
CA LEU A 187 5.57 -3.51 -6.30
C LEU A 187 7.02 -4.01 -6.48
N LEU A 188 7.39 -4.48 -7.67
CA LEU A 188 8.74 -4.92 -8.01
C LEU A 188 9.79 -3.83 -7.76
N ASP A 189 9.47 -2.59 -8.10
CA ASP A 189 10.37 -1.44 -7.98
C ASP A 189 10.56 -1.03 -6.51
N LEU A 190 9.59 -1.35 -5.65
CA LEU A 190 9.70 -1.13 -4.20
C LEU A 190 10.61 -2.12 -3.48
N LEU A 191 10.95 -3.23 -4.11
CA LEU A 191 11.72 -4.32 -3.51
C LEU A 191 13.18 -4.35 -4.00
N ARG A 192 13.57 -3.49 -4.95
CA ARG A 192 14.90 -3.40 -5.56
C ARG A 192 15.78 -2.27 -4.98
N TRP A 193 15.75 -2.08 -3.65
CA TRP A 193 16.43 -0.95 -2.95
C TRP A 193 17.91 -0.80 -3.31
#